data_AF-A0A9P3IM82-F1
#
_entry.id   AF-A0A9P3IM82-F1
#
_cell.length_a   1.000
_cell.length_b   1.000
_cell.length_c   1.000
_cell.angle_alpha   90.00
_cell.angle_beta   90.00
_cell.angle_gamma   90.00
#
_symmetry.space_group_name_H-M   'P 1'
#
loop_
_entity.id
_entity.type
_entity.pdbx_description
1 polymer ?
#
loop_
_entity_poly.entity_id
_entity_poly.type
_entity_poly.pdbx_seq_one_letter_code
_entity_poly.pdbx_strand_id
1 'polypeptide(L)'
;METAAFSASYARIASFSSPLAPSMCPPAALPPSPRAPSFRLRPISASANITSATGVATSACAATSARSQQHMNGSRRLTPADVTEAAALDDGATGHVSDADRRQQTVAAIAASGIVACVRADSADVALSAARAALAAGIEVLEVTCTTPGVFEVIASLVKEFPKATIGAGTVLTPHDAMAAQRAGARFLMSPATDPELVASHAKGPTVFIPGAMTPTEILSATRLGAPLVKLFPAPYAGGEALVRAMHRAAPSIGIVPAHGIQLGLIEGYLKAGATAVVLSEAIFEKEAIKRQDYERIAQRAAEAVAVRRNVLLSQTH
;
A
#
# COMPACT_ATOMS: atom_id res chain seq x y z
N MET A 1 0.24 -46.87 -42.56
CA MET A 1 1.32 -47.84 -42.30
C MET A 1 2.39 -47.05 -41.56
N GLU A 2 2.34 -47.03 -40.22
CA GLU A 2 3.08 -47.96 -39.34
C GLU A 2 4.60 -47.86 -39.54
N THR A 3 5.49 -47.68 -38.57
CA THR A 3 5.44 -47.48 -37.11
C THR A 3 6.87 -47.11 -36.70
N ALA A 4 7.00 -46.48 -35.53
CA ALA A 4 8.20 -46.15 -34.76
C ALA A 4 9.45 -47.05 -34.90
N ALA A 5 10.64 -46.42 -34.77
CA ALA A 5 11.75 -46.98 -33.99
C ALA A 5 12.72 -45.88 -33.51
N PHE A 6 12.63 -45.62 -32.21
CA PHE A 6 13.54 -44.85 -31.38
C PHE A 6 14.71 -45.77 -31.00
N SER A 7 15.97 -45.36 -31.21
CA SER A 7 17.11 -46.00 -30.54
C SER A 7 18.34 -45.10 -30.43
N ALA A 8 18.63 -44.74 -29.18
CA ALA A 8 19.93 -44.62 -28.53
C ALA A 8 21.16 -44.17 -29.34
N SER A 9 21.70 -43.00 -28.97
CA SER A 9 23.13 -42.74 -29.00
C SER A 9 23.54 -42.04 -27.71
N TYR A 10 23.89 -42.85 -26.71
CA TYR A 10 24.52 -42.44 -25.45
C TYR A 10 25.75 -43.32 -25.27
N ALA A 11 26.92 -42.85 -25.71
CA ALA A 11 28.24 -43.33 -25.26
C ALA A 11 29.36 -42.56 -25.99
N ARG A 12 30.07 -41.70 -25.25
CA ARG A 12 31.54 -41.53 -25.25
C ARG A 12 31.89 -40.14 -24.73
N ILE A 13 32.15 -40.02 -23.43
CA ILE A 13 33.21 -39.11 -22.96
C ILE A 13 34.08 -39.91 -22.01
N ALA A 14 35.37 -39.91 -22.35
CA ALA A 14 36.42 -40.65 -21.72
C ALA A 14 36.77 -40.08 -20.34
N SER A 15 37.15 -41.01 -19.48
CA SER A 15 37.98 -40.89 -18.28
C SER A 15 39.05 -39.79 -18.33
N PHE A 16 39.03 -38.89 -17.36
CA PHE A 16 40.19 -38.14 -16.92
C PHE A 16 40.28 -38.16 -15.38
N SER A 17 41.46 -38.54 -14.91
CA SER A 17 41.82 -38.71 -13.51
C SER A 17 41.85 -37.39 -12.75
N SER A 18 41.40 -37.47 -11.50
CA SER A 18 41.44 -36.44 -10.45
C SER A 18 42.88 -36.05 -10.08
N PRO A 19 43.10 -34.78 -9.67
CA PRO A 19 43.75 -34.60 -8.37
C PRO A 19 43.15 -33.47 -7.51
N LEU A 20 43.20 -33.72 -6.19
CA LEU A 20 43.19 -32.77 -5.07
C LEU A 20 41.85 -32.11 -4.71
N ALA A 21 41.16 -32.74 -3.77
CA ALA A 21 40.08 -32.16 -2.97
C ALA A 21 40.63 -31.09 -2.01
N PRO A 22 40.00 -29.91 -1.87
CA PRO A 22 40.29 -29.00 -0.77
C PRO A 22 39.70 -29.57 0.54
N SER A 23 40.48 -29.49 1.63
CA SER A 23 40.08 -29.96 2.94
C SER A 23 38.85 -29.19 3.45
N MET A 24 37.81 -29.94 3.83
CA MET A 24 36.66 -29.37 4.53
C MET A 24 37.06 -29.15 6.00
N CYS A 25 37.09 -27.89 6.44
CA CYS A 25 37.06 -27.56 7.86
C CYS A 25 35.74 -28.06 8.47
N PRO A 26 35.76 -28.70 9.66
CA PRO A 26 34.54 -29.01 10.38
C PRO A 26 33.86 -27.71 10.86
N PRO A 27 32.52 -27.67 10.94
CA PRO A 27 31.80 -26.49 11.43
C PRO A 27 32.15 -26.24 12.90
N ALA A 28 32.48 -24.98 13.22
CA ALA A 28 32.69 -24.54 14.59
C ALA A 28 31.38 -24.70 15.40
N ALA A 29 31.49 -25.25 16.61
CA ALA A 29 30.38 -25.39 17.53
C ALA A 29 29.84 -24.00 17.93
N LEU A 30 28.51 -23.81 17.79
CA LEU A 30 27.81 -22.63 18.29
C LEU A 30 27.89 -22.56 19.82
N PRO A 31 28.20 -21.39 20.42
CA PRO A 31 28.12 -21.23 21.87
C PRO A 31 26.66 -21.34 22.35
N PRO A 32 26.42 -21.81 23.59
CA PRO A 32 25.06 -21.98 24.11
C PRO A 32 24.34 -20.64 24.23
N SER A 33 23.07 -20.61 23.82
CA SER A 33 22.19 -19.45 23.98
C SER A 33 21.99 -19.10 25.46
N PRO A 34 22.02 -17.82 25.86
CA PRO A 34 21.67 -17.44 27.22
C PRO A 34 20.21 -17.78 27.53
N ARG A 35 19.97 -18.40 28.68
CA ARG A 35 18.62 -18.74 29.17
C ARG A 35 17.78 -17.47 29.34
N ALA A 36 16.60 -17.44 28.72
CA ALA A 36 15.62 -16.40 28.96
C ALA A 36 15.15 -16.41 30.43
N PRO A 37 14.99 -15.25 31.10
CA PRO A 37 14.42 -15.21 32.43
C PRO A 37 12.94 -15.58 32.38
N SER A 38 12.56 -16.58 33.18
CA SER A 38 11.17 -16.99 33.38
C SER A 38 10.39 -15.89 34.11
N PHE A 39 9.63 -15.08 33.38
CA PHE A 39 8.64 -14.17 33.95
C PHE A 39 7.45 -14.98 34.48
N ARG A 40 7.36 -15.13 35.81
CA ARG A 40 6.12 -15.54 36.47
C ARG A 40 5.16 -14.36 36.49
N LEU A 41 4.09 -14.43 35.71
CA LEU A 41 2.95 -13.53 35.86
C LEU A 41 2.23 -13.89 37.17
N ARG A 42 2.17 -12.93 38.10
CA ARG A 42 1.25 -12.99 39.25
C ARG A 42 -0.14 -12.52 38.79
N PRO A 43 -1.23 -13.19 39.16
CA PRO A 43 -2.58 -12.72 38.88
C PRO A 43 -2.89 -11.49 39.73
N ILE A 44 -3.43 -10.43 39.12
CA ILE A 44 -4.04 -9.30 39.81
C ILE A 44 -5.46 -9.72 40.18
N SER A 45 -5.69 -9.95 41.47
CA SER A 45 -7.02 -10.14 42.04
C SER A 45 -7.72 -8.78 42.21
N ALA A 46 -8.90 -8.66 41.62
CA ALA A 46 -9.85 -7.59 41.88
C ALA A 46 -10.51 -7.78 43.26
N SER A 47 -10.58 -6.70 44.05
CA SER A 47 -11.71 -6.32 44.92
C SER A 47 -11.26 -5.28 45.96
N ALA A 48 -12.00 -4.17 46.08
CA ALA A 48 -12.73 -3.82 47.30
C ALA A 48 -13.32 -2.40 47.24
N ASN A 49 -14.66 -2.36 47.29
CA ASN A 49 -15.54 -1.49 48.08
C ASN A 49 -15.04 -0.11 48.54
N ILE A 50 -15.83 0.92 48.21
CA ILE A 50 -16.06 2.07 49.09
C ILE A 50 -17.57 2.29 49.20
N THR A 51 -18.09 2.16 50.43
CA THR A 51 -19.46 2.52 50.79
C THR A 51 -19.41 3.58 51.90
N SER A 52 -20.22 4.64 51.68
CA SER A 52 -20.90 5.54 52.63
C SER A 52 -20.13 6.38 53.66
N ALA A 53 -20.42 7.69 53.67
CA ALA A 53 -21.11 8.42 54.77
C ALA A 53 -21.07 9.94 54.47
N THR A 54 -22.20 10.55 54.07
CA THR A 54 -23.06 11.49 54.83
C THR A 54 -22.42 12.80 55.30
N GLY A 55 -23.01 13.94 54.87
CA GLY A 55 -22.79 15.26 55.44
C GLY A 55 -23.69 16.32 54.79
N VAL A 56 -24.73 16.73 55.51
CA VAL A 56 -25.78 17.71 55.14
C VAL A 56 -25.30 19.13 55.42
N ALA A 57 -25.63 20.11 54.55
CA ALA A 57 -26.00 21.47 54.96
C ALA A 57 -26.69 22.26 53.83
N THR A 58 -27.74 22.96 54.23
CA THR A 58 -28.81 23.67 53.51
C THR A 58 -28.53 25.15 53.25
N SER A 59 -29.14 25.72 52.19
CA SER A 59 -29.77 27.07 52.08
C SER A 59 -30.16 27.32 50.61
N ALA A 60 -31.42 27.24 50.14
CA ALA A 60 -32.53 28.21 50.24
C ALA A 60 -32.14 29.63 49.73
N CYS A 61 -32.89 30.38 48.89
CA CYS A 61 -34.23 30.26 48.29
C CYS A 61 -34.41 31.38 47.21
N ALA A 62 -35.48 31.24 46.42
CA ALA A 62 -36.27 32.25 45.69
C ALA A 62 -35.91 32.58 44.22
N ALA A 63 -36.84 32.71 43.26
CA ALA A 63 -38.29 32.49 43.20
C ALA A 63 -38.80 32.82 41.77
N THR A 64 -39.70 31.97 41.22
CA THR A 64 -40.87 32.26 40.32
C THR A 64 -40.60 32.91 38.93
N SER A 65 -41.22 32.52 37.81
CA SER A 65 -42.61 32.06 37.62
C SER A 65 -42.92 31.39 36.27
N ALA A 66 -43.93 30.50 36.32
CA ALA A 66 -45.03 30.23 35.37
C ALA A 66 -44.74 29.68 33.94
N ARG A 67 -45.06 28.40 33.64
CA ARG A 67 -46.36 27.80 33.21
C ARG A 67 -46.48 27.73 31.67
N SER A 68 -46.38 26.56 31.04
CA SER A 68 -47.56 25.74 30.73
C SER A 68 -47.17 24.32 30.31
N GLN A 69 -47.76 23.33 30.98
CA GLN A 69 -47.83 21.94 30.53
C GLN A 69 -49.07 21.77 29.65
N GLN A 70 -48.92 21.10 28.51
CA GLN A 70 -49.94 20.17 28.01
C GLN A 70 -49.24 18.89 27.52
N HIS A 71 -49.54 17.81 28.22
CA HIS A 71 -49.34 16.43 27.79
C HIS A 71 -50.32 16.11 26.66
N MET A 72 -49.92 15.33 25.66
CA MET A 72 -50.67 14.15 25.22
C MET A 72 -49.81 13.23 24.33
N ASN A 73 -49.90 11.95 24.62
CA ASN A 73 -49.25 10.80 23.98
C ASN A 73 -49.53 10.69 22.48
N GLY A 74 -48.52 10.27 21.71
CA GLY A 74 -48.66 9.87 20.32
C GLY A 74 -47.45 9.12 19.78
N SER A 75 -47.12 7.94 20.34
CA SER A 75 -46.17 7.02 19.72
C SER A 75 -46.82 6.36 18.50
N ARG A 76 -46.51 6.85 17.30
CA ARG A 76 -46.88 6.17 16.04
C ARG A 76 -45.80 5.13 15.73
N ARG A 77 -46.18 3.85 15.75
CA ARG A 77 -45.37 2.78 15.13
C ARG A 77 -45.35 3.00 13.62
N LEU A 78 -44.15 3.09 13.06
CA LEU A 78 -43.93 3.02 11.61
C LEU A 78 -44.38 1.64 11.10
N THR A 79 -45.09 1.62 9.98
CA THR A 79 -45.53 0.38 9.34
C THR A 79 -44.51 -0.08 8.30
N PRO A 80 -44.48 -1.37 7.91
CA PRO A 80 -43.57 -1.87 6.87
C PRO A 80 -43.73 -1.19 5.49
N ALA A 81 -44.83 -0.48 5.24
CA ALA A 81 -45.08 0.30 4.03
C ALA A 81 -44.40 1.68 4.03
N ASP A 82 -44.02 2.21 5.21
CA ASP A 82 -43.30 3.49 5.33
C ASP A 82 -41.78 3.33 5.09
N VAL A 83 -41.30 2.09 4.94
CA VAL A 83 -39.87 1.74 4.73
C VAL A 83 -39.57 1.45 3.25
N THR A 84 -40.58 1.51 2.37
CA THR A 84 -40.47 1.16 0.95
C THR A 84 -40.50 2.36 -0.01
N GLU A 85 -40.21 3.56 0.50
CA GLU A 85 -40.11 4.78 -0.32
C GLU A 85 -38.87 5.64 0.05
N ALA A 86 -37.77 4.97 0.40
CA ALA A 86 -36.45 5.59 0.57
C ALA A 86 -35.38 4.97 -0.35
N ALA A 87 -35.83 4.27 -1.41
CA ALA A 87 -34.98 3.59 -2.37
C ALA A 87 -35.46 3.86 -3.81
N ALA A 88 -35.46 5.12 -4.24
CA ALA A 88 -35.42 5.55 -5.63
C ALA A 88 -35.47 7.08 -5.72
N LEU A 89 -34.37 7.76 -5.40
CA LEU A 89 -34.09 9.10 -5.90
C LEU A 89 -32.65 9.12 -6.38
N ASP A 90 -32.49 8.68 -7.63
CA ASP A 90 -31.36 9.01 -8.49
C ASP A 90 -31.48 10.50 -8.84
N ASP A 91 -30.93 11.36 -7.97
CA ASP A 91 -30.82 12.80 -8.24
C ASP A 91 -29.59 13.04 -9.12
N GLY A 92 -29.77 12.79 -10.41
CA GLY A 92 -28.89 13.34 -11.44
C GLY A 92 -29.02 14.87 -11.50
N ALA A 93 -28.16 15.61 -10.78
CA ALA A 93 -27.73 16.98 -11.11
C ALA A 93 -26.76 17.59 -10.08
N THR A 94 -25.65 16.91 -9.76
CA THR A 94 -24.37 17.58 -9.43
C THR A 94 -23.26 16.74 -10.04
N GLY A 95 -22.17 17.33 -10.50
CA GLY A 95 -21.03 16.62 -11.11
C GLY A 95 -20.24 15.74 -10.13
N HIS A 96 -20.91 14.94 -9.30
CA HIS A 96 -20.32 14.06 -8.32
C HIS A 96 -19.81 12.80 -9.00
N VAL A 97 -18.51 12.77 -9.29
CA VAL A 97 -17.80 11.56 -9.72
C VAL A 97 -18.02 10.48 -8.66
N SER A 98 -18.53 9.31 -9.04
CA SER A 98 -18.80 8.22 -8.10
C SER A 98 -17.50 7.68 -7.48
N ASP A 99 -17.58 7.03 -6.32
CA ASP A 99 -16.41 6.42 -5.69
C ASP A 99 -15.77 5.35 -6.58
N ALA A 100 -16.58 4.60 -7.31
CA ALA A 100 -16.11 3.64 -8.31
C ALA A 100 -15.33 4.33 -9.44
N ASP A 101 -15.82 5.46 -9.94
CA ASP A 101 -15.14 6.23 -10.98
C ASP A 101 -13.81 6.83 -10.48
N ARG A 102 -13.79 7.41 -9.27
CA ARG A 102 -12.55 7.93 -8.65
C ARG A 102 -11.50 6.84 -8.49
N ARG A 103 -11.94 5.66 -8.05
CA ARG A 103 -11.08 4.49 -7.92
C ARG A 103 -10.54 4.06 -9.28
N GLN A 104 -11.40 3.96 -10.29
CA GLN A 104 -10.99 3.56 -11.63
C GLN A 104 -10.03 4.57 -12.26
N GLN A 105 -10.26 5.87 -12.06
CA GLN A 105 -9.35 6.94 -12.48
C GLN A 105 -7.97 6.81 -11.82
N THR A 106 -7.93 6.48 -10.52
CA THR A 106 -6.67 6.27 -9.80
C THR A 106 -5.90 5.06 -10.33
N VAL A 107 -6.58 3.93 -10.55
CA VAL A 107 -5.96 2.72 -11.14
C VAL A 107 -5.44 3.04 -12.55
N ALA A 108 -6.23 3.75 -13.36
CA ALA A 108 -5.83 4.15 -14.70
C ALA A 108 -4.65 5.13 -14.69
N ALA A 109 -4.58 6.06 -13.74
CA ALA A 109 -3.45 6.97 -13.59
C ALA A 109 -2.15 6.23 -13.22
N ILE A 110 -2.23 5.24 -12.32
CA ILE A 110 -1.08 4.38 -11.97
C ILE A 110 -0.61 3.60 -13.21
N ALA A 111 -1.53 2.96 -13.92
CA ALA A 111 -1.23 2.19 -15.12
C ALA A 111 -0.66 3.06 -16.25
N ALA A 112 -1.26 4.23 -16.49
CA ALA A 112 -0.79 5.17 -17.50
C ALA A 112 0.62 5.67 -17.16
N SER A 113 0.89 6.02 -15.91
CA SER A 113 2.21 6.46 -15.45
C SER A 113 3.28 5.40 -15.64
N GLY A 114 2.98 4.12 -15.36
CA GLY A 114 3.96 3.01 -15.42
C GLY A 114 5.07 3.07 -14.36
N ILE A 115 5.19 4.19 -13.64
CA ILE A 115 6.11 4.37 -12.51
C ILE A 115 5.38 5.01 -11.33
N VAL A 116 5.78 4.62 -10.12
CA VAL A 116 5.34 5.22 -8.86
C VAL A 116 6.59 5.63 -8.08
N ALA A 117 6.77 6.93 -7.82
CA ALA A 117 7.86 7.40 -6.99
C ALA A 117 7.53 7.15 -5.51
N CYS A 118 8.47 6.63 -4.72
CA CYS A 118 8.28 6.33 -3.30
C CYS A 118 9.29 7.06 -2.43
N VAL A 119 8.84 8.10 -1.71
CA VAL A 119 9.69 8.90 -0.83
C VAL A 119 9.58 8.45 0.63
N ARG A 120 10.75 8.37 1.27
CA ARG A 120 10.92 8.20 2.71
C ARG A 120 12.00 9.19 3.15
N ALA A 121 11.73 9.92 4.23
CA ALA A 121 12.71 10.82 4.82
C ALA A 121 12.56 10.86 6.35
N ASP A 122 13.55 11.43 7.02
CA ASP A 122 13.59 11.55 8.48
C ASP A 122 12.78 12.75 9.02
N SER A 123 12.19 13.56 8.13
CA SER A 123 11.32 14.68 8.51
C SER A 123 10.33 15.04 7.40
N ALA A 124 9.24 15.73 7.78
CA ALA A 124 8.23 16.23 6.86
C ALA A 124 8.80 17.19 5.81
N ASP A 125 9.64 18.14 6.23
CA ASP A 125 10.19 19.18 5.34
C ASP A 125 11.07 18.59 4.23
N VAL A 126 11.91 17.60 4.58
CA VAL A 126 12.75 16.89 3.62
C VAL A 126 11.90 16.06 2.67
N ALA A 127 10.90 15.33 3.18
CA ALA A 127 10.00 14.55 2.34
C ALA A 127 9.21 15.43 1.36
N LEU A 128 8.67 16.56 1.84
CA LEU A 128 7.92 17.50 1.02
C LEU A 128 8.79 18.12 -0.07
N SER A 129 10.01 18.56 0.27
CA SER A 129 10.93 19.17 -0.69
C SER A 129 11.42 18.16 -1.74
N ALA A 130 11.74 16.93 -1.33
CA ALA A 130 12.10 15.85 -2.24
C ALA A 130 10.94 15.46 -3.17
N ALA A 131 9.72 15.34 -2.63
CA ALA A 131 8.53 15.05 -3.43
C ALA A 131 8.23 16.16 -4.44
N ARG A 132 8.33 17.44 -4.05
CA ARG A 132 8.20 18.58 -4.96
C ARG A 132 9.19 18.50 -6.11
N ALA A 133 10.46 18.20 -5.84
CA ALA A 133 11.48 18.06 -6.87
C ALA A 133 11.14 16.95 -7.88
N ALA A 134 10.70 15.79 -7.39
CA ALA A 134 10.29 14.68 -8.25
C ALA A 134 9.04 15.00 -9.09
N LEU A 135 8.01 15.61 -8.48
CA LEU A 135 6.77 16.00 -9.17
C LEU A 135 7.03 17.08 -10.23
N ALA A 136 7.84 18.09 -9.91
CA ALA A 136 8.24 19.15 -10.85
C ALA A 136 9.05 18.60 -12.04
N ALA A 137 9.77 17.50 -11.85
CA ALA A 137 10.49 16.78 -12.90
C ALA A 137 9.61 15.85 -13.76
N GLY A 138 8.30 15.81 -13.51
CA GLY A 138 7.32 15.08 -14.33
C GLY A 138 6.87 13.73 -13.77
N ILE A 139 7.16 13.41 -12.51
CA ILE A 139 6.49 12.30 -11.84
C ILE A 139 5.01 12.63 -11.66
N GLU A 140 4.14 11.71 -12.09
CA GLU A 140 2.69 11.89 -12.03
C GLU A 140 2.05 11.12 -10.86
N VAL A 141 2.72 10.09 -10.35
CA VAL A 141 2.24 9.22 -9.27
C VAL A 141 3.32 9.08 -8.20
N LEU A 142 2.99 9.45 -6.96
CA LEU A 142 3.93 9.49 -5.85
C LEU A 142 3.30 8.96 -4.56
N GLU A 143 4.00 8.07 -3.85
CA GLU A 143 3.68 7.68 -2.48
C GLU A 143 4.67 8.29 -1.47
N VAL A 144 4.14 8.74 -0.34
CA VAL A 144 4.94 9.11 0.85
C VAL A 144 4.77 8.00 1.88
N THR A 145 5.87 7.47 2.40
CA THR A 145 5.81 6.35 3.36
C THR A 145 5.40 6.81 4.75
N CYS A 146 4.49 6.07 5.42
CA CYS A 146 4.00 6.34 6.77
C CYS A 146 5.07 6.30 7.87
N THR A 147 6.27 5.79 7.54
CA THR A 147 7.45 5.87 8.41
C THR A 147 8.12 7.24 8.41
N THR A 148 7.70 8.15 7.53
CA THR A 148 8.15 9.54 7.50
C THR A 148 7.39 10.34 8.57
N PRO A 149 8.06 11.03 9.50
CA PRO A 149 7.38 11.90 10.46
C PRO A 149 6.56 12.99 9.74
N GLY A 150 5.32 13.22 10.17
CA GLY A 150 4.43 14.22 9.56
C GLY A 150 3.92 13.86 8.16
N VAL A 151 3.87 12.56 7.81
CA VAL A 151 3.46 12.06 6.49
C VAL A 151 2.11 12.62 6.00
N PHE A 152 1.12 12.78 6.89
CA PHE A 152 -0.23 13.17 6.49
C PHE A 152 -0.29 14.66 6.12
N GLU A 153 0.47 15.51 6.83
CA GLU A 153 0.65 16.92 6.50
C GLU A 153 1.39 17.10 5.17
N VAL A 154 2.39 16.25 4.91
CA VAL A 154 3.10 16.21 3.62
C VAL A 154 2.12 15.85 2.50
N ILE A 155 1.33 14.78 2.67
CA ILE A 155 0.33 14.36 1.66
C ILE A 155 -0.67 15.49 1.39
N ALA A 156 -1.25 16.10 2.43
CA ALA A 156 -2.21 17.18 2.28
C ALA A 156 -1.63 18.38 1.52
N SER A 157 -0.37 18.73 1.80
CA SER A 157 0.34 19.80 1.10
C SER A 157 0.55 19.46 -0.38
N LEU A 158 1.01 18.24 -0.68
CA LEU A 158 1.24 17.78 -2.06
C LEU A 158 -0.05 17.70 -2.87
N VAL A 159 -1.15 17.22 -2.29
CA VAL A 159 -2.46 17.18 -2.95
C VAL A 159 -2.94 18.58 -3.33
N LYS A 160 -2.74 19.56 -2.45
CA LYS A 160 -3.09 20.96 -2.70
C LYS A 160 -2.22 21.59 -3.79
N GLU A 161 -0.92 21.33 -3.77
CA GLU A 161 0.05 21.94 -4.68
C GLU A 161 0.06 21.28 -6.07
N PHE A 162 -0.21 19.98 -6.15
CA PHE A 162 -0.16 19.18 -7.37
C PHE A 162 -1.49 18.45 -7.61
N PRO A 163 -2.61 19.16 -7.88
CA PRO A 163 -3.94 18.55 -7.96
C PRO A 163 -4.12 17.54 -9.11
N LYS A 164 -3.21 17.58 -10.11
CA LYS A 164 -3.16 16.63 -11.23
C LYS A 164 -2.39 15.35 -10.88
N ALA A 165 -1.49 15.41 -9.90
CA ALA A 165 -0.72 14.25 -9.48
C ALA A 165 -1.59 13.29 -8.66
N THR A 166 -1.29 12.00 -8.80
CA THR A 166 -1.91 10.96 -7.98
C THR A 166 -1.01 10.71 -6.78
N ILE A 167 -1.37 11.30 -5.64
CA ILE A 167 -0.62 11.18 -4.38
C ILE A 167 -1.21 10.05 -3.53
N GLY A 168 -0.36 9.23 -2.95
CA GLY A 168 -0.75 8.13 -2.07
C GLY A 168 0.11 8.02 -0.81
N ALA A 169 -0.26 7.07 0.04
CA ALA A 169 0.50 6.72 1.24
C ALA A 169 1.03 5.29 1.14
N GLY A 170 2.32 5.10 1.43
CA GLY A 170 2.95 3.78 1.47
C GLY A 170 3.23 3.32 2.90
N THR A 171 3.42 2.02 3.12
CA THR A 171 3.62 1.45 4.48
C THR A 171 2.41 1.66 5.40
N VAL A 172 1.21 1.60 4.83
CA VAL A 172 -0.06 1.66 5.59
C VAL A 172 -0.29 0.29 6.24
N LEU A 173 -0.23 0.22 7.56
CA LEU A 173 -0.31 -1.03 8.33
C LEU A 173 -1.54 -1.11 9.23
N THR A 174 -2.24 0.00 9.44
CA THR A 174 -3.38 0.06 10.37
C THR A 174 -4.58 0.77 9.74
N PRO A 175 -5.80 0.51 10.23
CA PRO A 175 -6.99 1.27 9.81
C PRO A 175 -6.87 2.76 10.12
N HIS A 176 -6.17 3.11 11.20
CA HIS A 176 -5.88 4.49 11.55
C HIS A 176 -5.07 5.19 10.46
N ASP A 177 -3.98 4.57 9.99
CA ASP A 177 -3.12 5.14 8.95
C ASP A 177 -3.87 5.28 7.63
N ALA A 178 -4.68 4.28 7.27
CA ALA A 178 -5.50 4.31 6.06
C ALA A 178 -6.49 5.49 6.09
N MET A 179 -7.21 5.65 7.20
CA MET A 179 -8.17 6.74 7.38
C MET A 179 -7.50 8.11 7.44
N ALA A 180 -6.34 8.22 8.09
CA ALA A 180 -5.58 9.46 8.17
C ALA A 180 -5.04 9.88 6.79
N ALA A 181 -4.48 8.94 6.02
CA ALA A 181 -4.05 9.18 4.65
C ALA A 181 -5.21 9.58 3.73
N GLN A 182 -6.36 8.90 3.82
CA GLN A 182 -7.55 9.27 3.05
C GLN A 182 -8.04 10.69 3.39
N ARG A 183 -8.08 11.05 4.68
CA ARG A 183 -8.44 12.42 5.11
C ARG A 183 -7.46 13.48 4.61
N ALA A 184 -6.18 13.12 4.49
CA ALA A 184 -5.17 13.98 3.88
C ALA A 184 -5.30 14.11 2.35
N GLY A 185 -6.19 13.34 1.71
CA GLY A 185 -6.44 13.38 0.28
C GLY A 185 -5.65 12.35 -0.54
N ALA A 186 -5.05 11.35 0.11
CA ALA A 186 -4.42 10.23 -0.60
C ALA A 186 -5.44 9.52 -1.50
N ARG A 187 -5.08 9.30 -2.76
CA ARG A 187 -5.91 8.58 -3.75
C ARG A 187 -5.67 7.07 -3.72
N PHE A 188 -4.49 6.65 -3.29
CA PHE A 188 -4.16 5.24 -3.10
C PHE A 188 -3.34 5.00 -1.83
N LEU A 189 -3.38 3.77 -1.34
CA LEU A 189 -2.69 3.28 -0.17
C LEU A 189 -1.91 2.02 -0.55
N MET A 190 -0.68 1.89 -0.08
CA MET A 190 0.14 0.68 -0.27
C MET A 190 0.59 0.10 1.07
N SER A 191 0.48 -1.21 1.21
CA SER A 191 1.03 -1.98 2.33
C SER A 191 2.15 -2.91 1.86
N PRO A 192 3.19 -3.20 2.68
CA PRO A 192 4.18 -4.23 2.35
C PRO A 192 3.60 -5.65 2.38
N ALA A 193 2.42 -5.87 2.96
CA ALA A 193 1.78 -7.18 3.09
C ALA A 193 0.27 -7.10 2.83
N THR A 194 -0.39 -8.26 2.78
CA THR A 194 -1.84 -8.35 2.67
C THR A 194 -2.45 -8.46 4.05
N ASP A 195 -3.23 -7.47 4.43
CA ASP A 195 -4.16 -7.52 5.56
C ASP A 195 -5.58 -7.63 4.99
N PRO A 196 -6.26 -8.78 5.16
CA PRO A 196 -7.59 -8.99 4.59
C PRO A 196 -8.64 -7.97 5.05
N GLU A 197 -8.57 -7.49 6.30
CA GLU A 197 -9.54 -6.54 6.84
C GLU A 197 -9.34 -5.15 6.22
N LEU A 198 -8.08 -4.73 6.05
CA LEU A 198 -7.76 -3.47 5.36
C LEU A 198 -8.16 -3.50 3.89
N VAL A 199 -7.91 -4.61 3.19
CA VAL A 199 -8.32 -4.75 1.78
C VAL A 199 -9.84 -4.71 1.67
N ALA A 200 -10.55 -5.51 2.48
CA ALA A 200 -12.00 -5.60 2.42
C ALA A 200 -12.69 -4.26 2.76
N SER A 201 -12.17 -3.52 3.76
CA SER A 201 -12.72 -2.21 4.15
C SER A 201 -12.58 -1.14 3.06
N HIS A 202 -11.62 -1.29 2.13
CA HIS A 202 -11.40 -0.35 1.02
C HIS A 202 -11.87 -0.90 -0.34
N ALA A 203 -12.36 -2.13 -0.40
CA ALA A 203 -12.73 -2.81 -1.64
C ALA A 203 -13.87 -2.18 -2.43
N LYS A 204 -14.60 -1.19 -1.86
CA LYS A 204 -15.66 -0.42 -2.54
C LYS A 204 -15.53 1.09 -2.34
N GLY A 205 -14.46 1.54 -1.67
CA GLY A 205 -14.25 2.96 -1.38
C GLY A 205 -13.61 3.71 -2.56
N PRO A 206 -13.53 5.05 -2.46
CA PRO A 206 -12.89 5.89 -3.48
C PRO A 206 -11.37 5.75 -3.51
N THR A 207 -10.76 5.38 -2.38
CA THR A 207 -9.31 5.21 -2.24
C THR A 207 -8.90 3.81 -2.66
N VAL A 208 -7.92 3.71 -3.56
CA VAL A 208 -7.38 2.42 -4.01
C VAL A 208 -6.45 1.83 -2.95
N PHE A 209 -6.77 0.65 -2.40
CA PHE A 209 -5.85 -0.09 -1.54
C PHE A 209 -5.07 -1.14 -2.33
N ILE A 210 -3.74 -1.10 -2.25
CA ILE A 210 -2.79 -1.95 -2.97
C ILE A 210 -1.99 -2.76 -1.94
N PRO A 211 -2.45 -3.96 -1.57
CA PRO A 211 -1.78 -4.80 -0.58
C PRO A 211 -0.49 -5.40 -1.15
N GLY A 212 0.44 -5.73 -0.26
CA GLY A 212 1.69 -6.41 -0.60
C GLY A 212 1.53 -7.93 -0.66
N ALA A 213 2.22 -8.57 -1.59
CA ALA A 213 2.30 -10.02 -1.72
C ALA A 213 3.69 -10.42 -2.22
N MET A 214 4.13 -11.63 -1.88
CA MET A 214 5.39 -12.22 -2.33
C MET A 214 5.16 -13.47 -3.21
N THR A 215 4.02 -14.16 -3.07
CA THR A 215 3.72 -15.42 -3.78
C THR A 215 2.47 -15.35 -4.67
N PRO A 216 2.33 -16.24 -5.68
CA PRO A 216 1.11 -16.33 -6.49
C PRO A 216 -0.19 -16.49 -5.67
N THR A 217 -0.14 -17.27 -4.58
CA THR A 217 -1.29 -17.49 -3.70
C THR A 217 -1.71 -16.20 -3.00
N GLU A 218 -0.75 -15.43 -2.47
CA GLU A 218 -1.03 -14.14 -1.84
C GLU A 218 -1.57 -13.13 -2.86
N ILE A 219 -0.97 -13.07 -4.06
CA ILE A 219 -1.43 -12.20 -5.15
C ILE A 219 -2.90 -12.49 -5.52
N LEU A 220 -3.23 -13.77 -5.68
CA LEU A 220 -4.59 -14.19 -5.99
C LEU A 220 -5.55 -13.90 -4.82
N SER A 221 -5.10 -14.11 -3.58
CA SER A 221 -5.90 -13.86 -2.38
C SER A 221 -6.24 -12.38 -2.23
N ALA A 222 -5.25 -11.50 -2.40
CA ALA A 222 -5.44 -10.05 -2.40
C ALA A 222 -6.44 -9.60 -3.48
N THR A 223 -6.32 -10.15 -4.69
CA THR A 223 -7.23 -9.84 -5.80
C THR A 223 -8.67 -10.26 -5.47
N ARG A 224 -8.86 -11.46 -4.91
CA ARG A 224 -10.19 -11.98 -4.50
C ARG A 224 -10.84 -11.15 -3.39
N LEU A 225 -10.03 -10.53 -2.54
CA LEU A 225 -10.51 -9.59 -1.51
C LEU A 225 -10.93 -8.23 -2.10
N GLY A 226 -10.74 -8.01 -3.40
CA GLY A 226 -11.19 -6.82 -4.12
C GLY A 226 -10.09 -5.79 -4.39
N ALA A 227 -8.82 -6.12 -4.17
CA ALA A 227 -7.71 -5.24 -4.54
C ALA A 227 -7.60 -5.14 -6.08
N PRO A 228 -7.63 -3.93 -6.68
CA PRO A 228 -7.51 -3.77 -8.13
C PRO A 228 -6.07 -3.94 -8.62
N LEU A 229 -5.09 -3.73 -7.73
CA LEU A 229 -3.65 -3.87 -7.98
C LEU A 229 -3.02 -4.55 -6.76
N VAL A 230 -1.94 -5.31 -6.97
CA VAL A 230 -1.18 -5.96 -5.91
C VAL A 230 0.29 -5.54 -5.99
N LYS A 231 0.85 -5.10 -4.88
CA LYS A 231 2.27 -4.75 -4.76
C LYS A 231 3.09 -6.03 -4.61
N LEU A 232 3.96 -6.33 -5.57
CA LEU A 232 4.91 -7.44 -5.43
C LEU A 232 6.11 -6.96 -4.60
N PHE A 233 6.20 -7.43 -3.36
CA PHE A 233 7.19 -6.94 -2.41
C PHE A 233 7.74 -8.05 -1.50
N PRO A 234 9.08 -8.14 -1.32
CA PRO A 234 10.12 -7.44 -2.06
C PRO A 234 10.43 -8.15 -3.40
N ALA A 235 10.27 -7.44 -4.53
CA ALA A 235 10.23 -8.05 -5.86
C ALA A 235 11.45 -8.91 -6.25
N PRO A 236 12.72 -8.52 -5.99
CA PRO A 236 13.87 -9.34 -6.34
C PRO A 236 13.86 -10.72 -5.68
N TYR A 237 13.41 -10.80 -4.43
CA TYR A 237 13.37 -12.04 -3.65
C TYR A 237 12.14 -12.90 -3.96
N ALA A 238 11.12 -12.31 -4.59
CA ALA A 238 9.92 -13.01 -5.04
C ALA A 238 10.06 -13.63 -6.44
N GLY A 239 11.23 -13.54 -7.09
CA GLY A 239 11.45 -14.01 -8.46
C GLY A 239 11.39 -12.91 -9.53
N GLY A 240 11.25 -11.64 -9.12
CA GLY A 240 11.43 -10.48 -9.97
C GLY A 240 10.60 -10.49 -11.25
N GLU A 241 11.21 -10.09 -12.38
CA GLU A 241 10.55 -10.06 -13.69
C GLU A 241 10.00 -11.41 -14.12
N ALA A 242 10.64 -12.52 -13.72
CA ALA A 242 10.21 -13.87 -14.11
C ALA A 242 8.85 -14.20 -13.48
N LEU A 243 8.66 -13.87 -12.21
CA LEU A 243 7.35 -14.04 -11.55
C LEU A 243 6.30 -13.13 -12.18
N VAL A 244 6.60 -11.84 -12.40
CA VAL A 244 5.67 -10.90 -13.02
C VAL A 244 5.19 -11.43 -14.38
N ARG A 245 6.13 -11.90 -15.21
CA ARG A 245 5.83 -12.46 -16.53
C ARG A 245 5.01 -13.75 -16.45
N ALA A 246 5.31 -14.61 -15.49
CA ALA A 246 4.54 -15.83 -15.27
C ALA A 246 3.11 -15.53 -14.84
N MET A 247 2.93 -14.60 -13.90
CA MET A 247 1.60 -14.16 -13.44
C MET A 247 0.82 -13.47 -14.55
N HIS A 248 1.43 -12.57 -15.32
CA HIS A 248 0.77 -11.88 -16.43
C HIS A 248 0.29 -12.87 -17.50
N ARG A 249 1.05 -13.93 -17.80
CA ARG A 249 0.60 -15.00 -18.71
C ARG A 249 -0.54 -15.85 -18.15
N ALA A 250 -0.50 -16.16 -16.85
CA ALA A 250 -1.50 -17.02 -16.21
C ALA A 250 -2.81 -16.30 -15.89
N ALA A 251 -2.74 -15.01 -15.53
CA ALA A 251 -3.85 -14.19 -15.09
C ALA A 251 -3.64 -12.72 -15.52
N PRO A 252 -3.80 -12.39 -16.82
CA PRO A 252 -3.47 -11.07 -17.38
C PRO A 252 -4.29 -9.91 -16.81
N SER A 253 -5.44 -10.20 -16.19
CA SER A 253 -6.29 -9.21 -15.54
C SER A 253 -5.77 -8.76 -14.16
N ILE A 254 -4.79 -9.45 -13.57
CA ILE A 254 -4.24 -9.09 -12.27
C ILE A 254 -3.15 -8.04 -12.46
N GLY A 255 -3.41 -6.82 -12.00
CA GLY A 255 -2.41 -5.75 -12.02
C GLY A 255 -1.35 -5.95 -10.92
N ILE A 256 -0.09 -6.07 -11.32
CA ILE A 256 1.05 -6.25 -10.40
C ILE A 256 1.91 -5.00 -10.43
N VAL A 257 2.29 -4.51 -9.26
CA VAL A 257 3.16 -3.35 -9.06
C VAL A 257 4.42 -3.78 -8.29
N PRO A 258 5.51 -4.16 -8.98
CA PRO A 258 6.76 -4.55 -8.34
C PRO A 258 7.39 -3.39 -7.58
N ALA A 259 7.92 -3.70 -6.39
CA ALA A 259 8.57 -2.73 -5.52
C ALA A 259 9.80 -3.33 -4.83
N HIS A 260 10.63 -2.44 -4.27
CA HIS A 260 11.90 -2.74 -3.58
C HIS A 260 13.07 -3.03 -4.54
N GLY A 261 14.11 -2.20 -4.50
CA GLY A 261 15.37 -2.42 -5.21
C GLY A 261 15.34 -2.20 -6.73
N ILE A 262 14.23 -1.70 -7.29
CA ILE A 262 14.12 -1.45 -8.74
C ILE A 262 14.90 -0.20 -9.11
N GLN A 263 15.95 -0.39 -9.91
CA GLN A 263 16.78 0.68 -10.47
C GLN A 263 16.23 1.15 -11.82
N LEU A 264 16.67 2.32 -12.30
CA LEU A 264 16.18 2.88 -13.57
C LEU A 264 16.36 1.91 -14.77
N GLY A 265 17.48 1.19 -14.80
CA GLY A 265 17.75 0.20 -15.86
C GLY A 265 16.85 -1.05 -15.82
N LEU A 266 16.09 -1.27 -14.75
CA LEU A 266 15.17 -2.40 -14.61
C LEU A 266 13.72 -2.04 -14.97
N ILE A 267 13.40 -0.75 -15.16
CA ILE A 267 12.04 -0.28 -15.47
C ILE A 267 11.50 -1.01 -16.71
N GLU A 268 12.29 -1.03 -17.79
CA GLU A 268 11.89 -1.64 -19.06
C GLU A 268 11.59 -3.15 -18.93
N GLY A 269 12.45 -3.89 -18.24
CA GLY A 269 12.29 -5.34 -18.07
C GLY A 269 10.99 -5.70 -17.36
N TYR A 270 10.68 -5.00 -16.27
CA TYR A 270 9.42 -5.19 -15.52
C TYR A 270 8.18 -4.77 -16.31
N LEU A 271 8.20 -3.61 -16.98
CA LEU A 271 7.06 -3.17 -17.80
C LEU A 271 6.82 -4.13 -18.97
N LYS A 272 7.87 -4.60 -19.65
CA LYS A 272 7.77 -5.63 -20.69
C LYS A 272 7.39 -7.02 -20.14
N ALA A 273 7.56 -7.26 -18.84
CA ALA A 273 7.07 -8.46 -18.19
C ALA A 273 5.56 -8.42 -17.89
N GLY A 274 4.89 -7.28 -18.08
CA GLY A 274 3.47 -7.09 -17.79
C GLY A 274 3.18 -6.47 -16.43
N ALA A 275 4.18 -5.85 -15.79
CA ALA A 275 3.92 -5.01 -14.62
C ALA A 275 3.02 -3.82 -15.00
N THR A 276 2.04 -3.49 -14.16
CA THR A 276 1.19 -2.31 -14.34
C THR A 276 1.98 -1.03 -14.14
N ALA A 277 2.83 -1.02 -13.12
CA ALA A 277 3.78 0.04 -12.84
C ALA A 277 4.94 -0.52 -12.00
N VAL A 278 6.03 0.21 -11.86
CA VAL A 278 7.12 -0.12 -10.93
C VAL A 278 7.29 0.96 -9.87
N VAL A 279 7.58 0.56 -8.63
CA VAL A 279 7.87 1.51 -7.54
C VAL A 279 9.37 1.84 -7.52
N LEU A 280 9.69 3.12 -7.66
CA LEU A 280 11.04 3.66 -7.64
C LEU A 280 11.25 4.47 -6.36
N SER A 281 12.05 3.94 -5.44
CA SER A 281 12.46 4.65 -4.22
C SER A 281 13.88 5.17 -4.36
N GLU A 282 14.89 4.44 -3.89
CA GLU A 282 16.31 4.87 -3.93
C GLU A 282 16.84 5.18 -5.35
N ALA A 283 16.17 4.70 -6.41
CA ALA A 283 16.51 5.05 -7.79
C ALA A 283 16.27 6.53 -8.13
N ILE A 284 15.32 7.17 -7.44
CA ILE A 284 14.98 8.61 -7.53
C ILE A 284 15.47 9.35 -6.28
N PHE A 285 15.18 8.81 -5.10
CA PHE A 285 15.48 9.39 -3.79
C PHE A 285 16.72 8.73 -3.20
N GLU A 286 17.86 8.93 -3.86
CA GLU A 286 19.15 8.40 -3.38
C GLU A 286 19.39 8.83 -1.91
N LYS A 287 19.85 7.91 -1.07
CA LYS A 287 20.04 8.19 0.38
C LYS A 287 20.93 9.39 0.62
N GLU A 288 22.03 9.52 -0.13
CA GLU A 288 22.94 10.65 -0.04
C GLU A 288 22.29 11.95 -0.52
N ALA A 289 21.48 11.92 -1.58
CA ALA A 289 20.77 13.10 -2.05
C ALA A 289 19.74 13.59 -1.04
N ILE A 290 18.97 12.68 -0.42
CA ILE A 290 18.04 13.02 0.67
C ILE A 290 18.79 13.61 1.88
N LYS A 291 19.87 12.96 2.31
CA LYS A 291 20.68 13.40 3.44
C LYS A 291 21.31 14.78 3.23
N ARG A 292 21.74 15.08 2.01
CA ARG A 292 22.34 16.37 1.62
C ARG A 292 21.32 17.40 1.16
N GLN A 293 20.03 17.03 1.11
CA GLN A 293 18.97 17.86 0.55
C GLN A 293 19.27 18.31 -0.89
N ASP A 294 19.90 17.44 -1.67
CA ASP A 294 20.23 17.64 -3.07
C ASP A 294 19.00 17.37 -3.95
N TYR A 295 18.09 18.34 -3.94
CA TYR A 295 16.83 18.26 -4.67
C TYR A 295 17.02 18.35 -6.19
N GLU A 296 18.12 18.95 -6.66
CA GLU A 296 18.48 18.96 -8.08
C GLU A 296 18.83 17.55 -8.56
N ARG A 297 19.61 16.79 -7.77
CA ARG A 297 19.89 15.39 -8.06
C ARG A 297 18.60 14.55 -8.10
N ILE A 298 17.69 14.76 -7.16
CA ILE A 298 16.38 14.06 -7.15
C ILE A 298 15.57 14.38 -8.40
N ALA A 299 15.51 15.66 -8.81
CA ALA A 299 14.83 16.07 -10.03
C ALA A 299 15.45 15.45 -11.28
N GLN A 300 16.79 15.39 -11.37
CA GLN A 300 17.50 14.74 -12.47
C GLN A 300 17.11 13.26 -12.58
N ARG A 301 17.16 12.52 -11.46
CA ARG A 301 16.81 11.09 -11.43
C ARG A 301 15.35 10.82 -11.74
N ALA A 302 14.45 11.69 -11.29
CA ALA A 302 13.04 11.65 -11.64
C ALA A 302 12.83 11.85 -13.15
N ALA A 303 13.48 12.84 -13.75
CA ALA A 303 13.40 13.09 -15.20
C ALA A 303 13.95 11.93 -16.02
N GLU A 304 15.06 11.31 -15.60
CA GLU A 304 15.60 10.10 -16.20
C GLU A 304 14.59 8.94 -16.15
N ALA A 305 13.94 8.71 -15.01
CA ALA A 305 12.91 7.69 -14.86
C ALA A 305 11.74 7.90 -15.81
N VAL A 306 11.25 9.15 -15.92
CA VAL A 306 10.17 9.54 -16.84
C VAL A 306 10.57 9.29 -18.29
N ALA A 307 11.80 9.63 -18.68
CA ALA A 307 12.32 9.40 -20.03
C ALA A 307 12.41 7.91 -20.37
N VAL A 308 12.94 7.08 -19.45
CA VAL A 308 12.99 5.62 -19.63
C VAL A 308 11.59 5.06 -19.83
N ARG A 309 10.65 5.38 -18.94
CA ARG A 309 9.25 4.93 -19.05
C ARG A 309 8.61 5.35 -20.37
N ARG A 310 8.82 6.60 -20.81
CA ARG A 310 8.27 7.10 -22.09
C ARG A 310 8.75 6.26 -23.27
N ASN A 311 10.04 5.96 -23.33
CA ASN A 311 10.61 5.16 -24.41
C ASN A 311 10.01 3.74 -24.45
N VAL A 312 9.78 3.12 -23.29
CA VAL A 312 9.15 1.80 -23.20
C VAL A 312 7.73 1.83 -23.76
N LEU A 313 6.89 2.80 -23.36
CA LEU A 313 5.51 2.88 -23.83
C LEU A 313 5.39 3.17 -25.32
N LEU A 314 6.28 4.01 -25.86
CA LEU A 314 6.34 4.25 -27.31
C LEU A 314 6.73 2.97 -28.08
N SER A 315 7.65 2.17 -27.54
CA SER A 315 8.08 0.91 -28.17
C SER A 315 7.02 -0.20 -28.16
N GLN A 316 5.96 -0.09 -27.36
CA GLN A 316 4.86 -1.06 -27.29
C GLN A 316 3.68 -0.72 -28.22
N THR A 317 3.68 0.48 -28.80
CA THR A 317 2.61 0.96 -29.69
C THR A 317 2.91 0.64 -31.17
N HIS A 318 4.10 0.09 -31.46
CA HIS A 318 4.57 -0.32 -32.78
C HIS A 318 4.84 -1.83 -32.80
#